data_AF-A0A3M5JD91-F1
#
_entry.id   AF-A0A3M5JD91-F1
#
_cell.length_a   1.000
_cell.length_b   1.000
_cell.length_c   1.000
_cell.angle_alpha   90.00
_cell.angle_beta   90.00
_cell.angle_gamma   90.00
#
_symmetry.space_group_name_H-M   'P 1'
#
loop_
_entity.id
_entity.type
_entity.pdbx_description
1 polymer ?
#
loop_
_entity_poly.entity_id
_entity_poly.type
_entity_poly.pdbx_seq_one_letter_code
_entity_poly.pdbx_strand_id
1 'polypeptide(L)'
;MNFAPPITEHFEDTKQLAIEMDRQILGGYRLFPVHYLAYAQWSDADPSLDVPPASAVFAADELERAKDEWEGRLAGVPTEHRPYLIQQYATPVRNQYRVKAGLAL
;
A
#
# COMPACT_ATOMS: atom_id res chain seq x y z
N MET A 1 9.83 13.21 -6.17
CA MET A 1 9.08 11.96 -5.98
C MET A 1 7.72 12.22 -6.60
N ASN A 2 7.35 11.48 -7.65
CA ASN A 2 6.12 11.73 -8.42
C ASN A 2 5.28 10.44 -8.44
N PHE A 3 3.97 10.55 -8.36
CA PHE A 3 3.05 9.40 -8.44
C PHE A 3 2.79 9.00 -9.90
N ALA A 4 2.58 9.99 -10.77
CA ALA A 4 2.35 9.80 -12.19
C ALA A 4 2.78 11.06 -12.97
N PRO A 5 2.88 10.98 -14.32
CA PRO A 5 2.99 12.16 -15.17
C PRO A 5 1.79 13.11 -15.02
N PRO A 6 1.91 14.39 -15.42
CA PRO A 6 0.78 15.31 -15.42
C PRO A 6 -0.39 14.81 -16.28
N ILE A 7 -1.62 14.97 -15.77
CA ILE A 7 -2.85 14.71 -16.53
C ILE A 7 -3.05 15.84 -17.54
N THR A 8 -3.02 15.52 -18.82
CA THR A 8 -3.24 16.49 -19.92
C THR A 8 -4.56 16.28 -20.66
N GLU A 9 -5.29 15.22 -20.30
CA GLU A 9 -6.58 14.87 -20.89
C GLU A 9 -7.67 15.84 -20.42
N HIS A 10 -8.66 16.06 -21.29
CA HIS A 10 -9.83 16.86 -20.94
C HIS A 10 -10.89 15.96 -20.30
N PHE A 11 -11.49 16.44 -19.21
CA PHE A 11 -12.60 15.80 -18.53
C PHE A 11 -13.80 16.75 -18.52
N GLU A 12 -14.97 16.24 -18.91
CA GLU A 12 -16.21 17.03 -18.92
C GLU A 12 -16.78 17.24 -17.50
N ASP A 13 -16.53 16.29 -16.60
CA ASP A 13 -16.95 16.34 -15.20
C ASP A 13 -15.73 16.34 -14.26
N THR A 14 -15.75 17.24 -13.27
CA THR A 14 -14.71 17.32 -12.23
C THR A 14 -14.61 16.04 -11.40
N LYS A 15 -15.71 15.28 -11.27
CA LYS A 15 -15.68 13.97 -10.60
C LYS A 15 -14.88 12.93 -11.39
N GLN A 16 -14.93 12.97 -12.71
CA GLN A 16 -14.14 12.05 -13.54
C GLN A 16 -12.65 12.35 -13.41
N LEU A 17 -12.28 13.63 -13.37
CA LEU A 17 -10.91 14.04 -13.10
C LEU A 17 -10.45 13.57 -11.71
N ALA A 18 -11.29 13.72 -10.67
CA ALA A 18 -10.96 13.26 -9.32
C ALA A 18 -10.70 11.74 -9.27
N ILE A 19 -11.54 10.95 -9.95
CA ILE A 19 -11.38 9.50 -10.06
C ILE A 19 -10.05 9.14 -10.75
N GLU A 20 -9.70 9.83 -11.84
CA GLU A 20 -8.43 9.58 -12.54
C GLU A 20 -7.23 9.98 -11.68
N MET A 21 -7.32 11.10 -10.96
CA MET A 21 -6.28 11.51 -10.01
C MET A 21 -6.07 10.47 -8.92
N ASP A 22 -7.14 9.97 -8.30
CA ASP A 22 -7.05 8.92 -7.27
C ASP A 22 -6.41 7.64 -7.84
N ARG A 23 -6.80 7.25 -9.06
CA ARG A 23 -6.22 6.10 -9.76
C ARG A 23 -4.71 6.26 -9.96
N GLN A 24 -4.27 7.44 -10.40
CA GLN A 24 -2.84 7.72 -10.62
C GLN A 24 -2.04 7.82 -9.32
N ILE A 25 -2.60 8.45 -8.28
CA ILE A 25 -1.93 8.59 -6.98
C ILE A 25 -1.74 7.21 -6.34
N LEU A 26 -2.80 6.41 -6.27
CA LEU A 26 -2.77 5.11 -5.60
C LEU A 26 -2.05 4.05 -6.43
N GLY A 27 -2.24 4.05 -7.75
CA GLY A 27 -1.50 3.20 -8.68
C GLY A 27 0.00 3.50 -8.67
N GLY A 28 0.37 4.78 -8.57
CA GLY A 28 1.74 5.28 -8.54
C GLY A 28 2.39 5.34 -7.16
N TYR A 29 1.68 4.97 -6.10
CA TYR A 29 2.20 5.04 -4.74
C TYR A 29 3.43 4.13 -4.58
N ARG A 30 4.56 4.69 -4.15
CA ARG A 30 5.76 3.89 -3.92
C ARG A 30 5.59 3.02 -2.68
N LEU A 31 5.56 1.71 -2.89
CA LEU A 31 5.56 0.75 -1.79
C LEU A 31 6.98 0.41 -1.33
N PHE A 32 7.10 0.13 -0.03
CA PHE A 32 8.33 -0.30 0.64
C PHE A 32 8.06 -1.64 1.32
N PRO A 33 9.11 -2.40 1.72
CA PRO A 33 8.92 -3.71 2.33
C PRO A 33 7.99 -3.69 3.54
N VAL A 34 8.09 -2.65 4.38
CA VAL A 34 7.23 -2.47 5.56
C VAL A 34 5.73 -2.48 5.24
N HIS A 35 5.32 -1.98 4.07
CA HIS A 35 3.90 -2.00 3.70
C HIS A 35 3.42 -3.44 3.42
N TYR A 36 4.26 -4.26 2.78
CA TYR A 36 3.93 -5.67 2.52
C TYR A 36 4.01 -6.51 3.81
N LEU A 37 4.97 -6.22 4.68
CA LEU A 37 5.05 -6.85 6.01
C LEU A 37 3.80 -6.55 6.83
N ALA A 38 3.36 -5.28 6.86
CA ALA A 38 2.12 -4.89 7.53
C ALA A 38 0.90 -5.54 6.88
N TYR A 39 0.80 -5.56 5.55
CA TYR A 39 -0.31 -6.21 4.85
C TYR A 39 -0.43 -7.70 5.18
N ALA A 40 0.70 -8.42 5.23
CA ALA A 40 0.72 -9.83 5.61
C ALA A 40 0.31 -10.09 7.07
N GLN A 41 0.45 -9.11 7.97
CA GLN A 41 0.04 -9.19 9.37
C GLN A 41 -1.38 -8.66 9.62
N TRP A 42 -2.01 -8.02 8.64
CA TRP A 42 -3.29 -7.37 8.83
C TRP A 42 -4.44 -8.39 8.77
N SER A 43 -5.21 -8.48 9.85
CA SER A 43 -6.32 -9.45 9.98
C SER A 43 -7.41 -9.28 8.93
N ASP A 44 -7.61 -8.06 8.44
CA ASP A 44 -8.65 -7.72 7.46
C ASP A 44 -8.09 -7.58 6.04
N ALA A 45 -6.89 -8.12 5.78
CA ALA A 45 -6.33 -8.18 4.44
C ALA A 45 -7.30 -8.91 3.50
N ASP A 46 -7.58 -8.30 2.35
CA ASP A 46 -8.54 -8.82 1.38
C ASP A 46 -7.92 -10.03 0.64
N PRO A 47 -8.42 -11.27 0.88
CA PRO A 47 -7.82 -12.47 0.29
C PRO A 47 -8.10 -12.59 -1.21
N SER A 48 -8.99 -11.76 -1.77
CA SER A 48 -9.26 -11.73 -3.21
C SER A 48 -8.23 -10.92 -3.99
N LEU A 49 -7.40 -10.12 -3.31
CA LEU A 49 -6.31 -9.38 -3.93
C LEU A 49 -5.08 -10.28 -4.11
N ASP A 50 -4.61 -10.38 -5.36
CA ASP A 50 -3.38 -11.10 -5.70
C ASP A 50 -2.14 -10.30 -5.31
N VAL A 51 -1.89 -10.19 -4.00
CA VAL A 51 -0.73 -9.51 -3.44
C VAL A 51 0.41 -10.53 -3.29
N PRO A 52 1.52 -10.39 -4.02
CA PRO A 52 2.67 -11.28 -3.87
C PRO A 52 3.31 -11.08 -2.48
N PRO A 53 3.97 -12.13 -1.95
CA PRO A 53 4.74 -11.99 -0.72
C PRO A 53 5.87 -10.97 -0.91
N ALA A 54 6.26 -10.29 0.18
CA ALA A 54 7.32 -9.27 0.14
C ALA A 54 8.63 -9.79 -0.48
N SER A 55 8.97 -11.06 -0.24
CA SER A 55 10.17 -11.73 -0.77
C SER A 55 10.18 -11.90 -2.29
N ALA A 56 9.02 -11.79 -2.96
CA ALA A 56 8.94 -11.82 -4.41
C ALA A 56 9.15 -10.45 -5.06
N VAL A 57 9.14 -9.37 -4.26
CA VAL A 57 9.18 -7.98 -4.75
C VAL A 57 10.45 -7.24 -4.31
N PHE A 58 11.02 -7.63 -3.15
CA PHE A 58 12.20 -6.98 -2.56
C PHE A 58 13.35 -7.97 -2.40
N ALA A 59 14.57 -7.44 -2.43
CA ALA A 59 15.77 -8.23 -2.17
C ALA A 59 15.79 -8.71 -0.70
N ALA A 60 16.43 -9.87 -0.47
CA ALA A 60 16.41 -10.50 0.85
C ALA A 60 17.05 -9.62 1.94
N ASP A 61 18.18 -8.97 1.64
CA ASP A 61 18.89 -8.08 2.57
C ASP A 61 18.08 -6.83 2.95
N GLU A 62 17.37 -6.24 1.99
CA GLU A 62 16.43 -5.15 2.23
C GLU A 62 15.25 -5.61 3.11
N LEU A 63 14.71 -6.79 2.81
CA LEU A 63 13.57 -7.34 3.53
C LEU A 63 13.91 -7.69 4.97
N GLU A 64 15.05 -8.31 5.24
CA GLU A 64 15.48 -8.64 6.60
C GLU A 64 15.65 -7.37 7.45
N ARG A 65 16.33 -6.35 6.92
CA ARG A 65 16.43 -5.04 7.60
C ARG A 65 15.06 -4.43 7.91
N ALA A 66 14.14 -4.49 6.95
CA ALA A 66 12.81 -3.93 7.14
C ALA A 66 11.97 -4.70 8.16
N LYS A 67 12.18 -6.02 8.29
CA LYS A 67 11.55 -6.82 9.35
C LYS A 67 12.03 -6.37 10.73
N ASP A 68 13.35 -6.24 10.92
CA ASP A 68 13.93 -5.79 12.19
C ASP A 68 13.39 -4.40 12.58
N GLU A 69 13.37 -3.46 11.65
CA GLU A 69 12.83 -2.10 11.87
C GLU A 69 11.32 -2.12 12.18
N TRP A 70 10.56 -2.98 11.49
CA TRP A 70 9.12 -3.10 11.68
C TRP A 70 8.76 -3.71 13.04
N GLU A 71 9.44 -4.79 13.43
CA GLU A 71 9.28 -5.43 14.74
C GLU A 71 9.65 -4.49 15.87
N GLY A 72 10.76 -3.75 15.74
CA GLY A 72 11.16 -2.73 16.70
C GLY A 72 10.09 -1.63 16.85
N ARG A 73 9.50 -1.18 15.73
CA ARG A 73 8.40 -0.20 15.74
C ARG A 73 7.16 -0.75 16.44
N LEU A 74 6.75 -1.99 16.15
CA LEU A 74 5.59 -2.62 16.79
C LEU A 74 5.80 -2.84 18.29
N ALA A 75 7.01 -3.21 18.70
CA ALA A 75 7.35 -3.40 20.11
C ALA A 75 7.21 -2.08 20.92
N GLY A 76 7.53 -0.94 20.30
CA GLY A 76 7.37 0.39 20.90
C GLY A 76 5.94 0.91 20.98
N VAL A 77 4.96 0.19 20.42
CA VAL A 77 3.55 0.60 20.39
C VAL A 77 2.73 -0.25 21.37
N PRO A 78 1.89 0.37 22.23
CA PRO A 78 0.96 -0.36 23.09
C PRO A 78 0.13 -1.36 22.29
N THR A 79 -0.10 -2.54 22.84
CA THR A 79 -0.71 -3.67 22.12
C THR A 79 -2.09 -3.30 21.54
N GLU A 80 -2.87 -2.50 22.26
CA GLU A 80 -4.17 -1.97 21.84
C GLU A 80 -4.10 -1.06 20.60
N HIS A 81 -2.94 -0.47 20.31
CA HIS A 81 -2.72 0.43 19.17
C HIS A 81 -2.07 -0.24 17.97
N ARG A 82 -1.45 -1.42 18.15
CA ARG A 82 -0.77 -2.15 17.07
C ARG A 82 -1.69 -2.46 15.87
N PRO A 83 -2.96 -2.88 16.05
CA PRO A 83 -3.83 -3.15 14.91
C PRO A 83 -4.02 -1.93 13.99
N TYR A 84 -4.15 -0.73 14.56
CA TYR A 84 -4.31 0.50 13.79
C TYR A 84 -3.02 0.88 13.04
N LEU A 85 -1.86 0.68 13.67
CA LEU A 85 -0.57 0.91 12.99
C LEU A 85 -0.38 -0.06 11.82
N ILE A 86 -0.69 -1.35 12.03
CA ILE A 86 -0.65 -2.37 10.99
C ILE A 86 -1.57 -1.97 9.83
N GLN A 87 -2.83 -1.61 10.13
CA GLN A 87 -3.79 -1.16 9.12
C GLN A 87 -3.28 0.05 8.33
N GLN A 88 -2.71 1.05 9.00
CA GLN A 88 -2.17 2.25 8.35
C GLN A 88 -1.06 1.90 7.34
N TYR A 89 -0.15 1.00 7.69
CA TYR A 89 0.94 0.57 6.81
C TYR A 89 0.51 -0.44 5.75
N ALA A 90 -0.57 -1.19 5.98
CA ALA A 90 -1.12 -2.16 5.04
C ALA A 90 -2.00 -1.50 3.95
N THR A 91 -2.70 -0.42 4.29
CA THR A 91 -3.65 0.27 3.40
C THR A 91 -3.05 0.67 2.03
N PRO A 92 -1.80 1.19 1.94
CA PRO A 92 -1.18 1.47 0.66
C PRO A 92 -1.11 0.26 -0.28
N VAL A 93 -0.80 -0.93 0.24
CA VAL A 93 -0.79 -2.17 -0.54
C VAL A 93 -2.20 -2.49 -1.01
N ARG A 94 -3.17 -2.54 -0.09
CA ARG A 94 -4.59 -2.80 -0.43
C ARG A 94 -5.06 -1.87 -1.56
N ASN A 95 -4.85 -0.57 -1.41
CA ASN A 95 -5.37 0.42 -2.36
C ASN A 95 -4.69 0.28 -3.73
N GLN A 96 -3.36 0.13 -3.77
CA GLN A 96 -2.66 -0.03 -5.04
C GLN A 96 -3.11 -1.30 -5.78
N TYR A 97 -3.28 -2.42 -5.06
CA TYR A 97 -3.68 -3.69 -5.68
C TYR A 97 -5.16 -3.69 -6.11
N ARG A 98 -6.04 -2.98 -5.39
CA ARG A 98 -7.43 -2.73 -5.86
C ARG A 98 -7.44 -1.95 -7.16
N VAL A 99 -6.66 -0.86 -7.26
CA VAL A 99 -6.52 -0.09 -8.51
C VAL A 99 -5.98 -0.95 -9.65
N LYS A 100 -4.93 -1.74 -9.40
CA LYS A 100 -4.35 -2.65 -10.41
C LYS A 100 -5.35 -3.71 -10.89
N ALA A 101 -6.23 -4.17 -10.00
CA ALA A 101 -7.29 -5.12 -10.31
C ALA A 101 -8.55 -4.47 -10.93
N GLY A 102 -8.57 -3.14 -11.11
CA GLY A 102 -9.75 -2.41 -11.59
C GLY A 102 -10.93 -2.42 -10.62
N LEU A 103 -10.68 -2.66 -9.34
CA LEU A 103 -11.70 -2.66 -8.29
C LEU A 103 -11.93 -1.23 -7.79
N ALA A 104 -13.17 -0.94 -7.40
CA ALA A 104 -13.50 0.31 -6.73
C ALA A 104 -12.71 0.45 -5.41
N LEU A 105 -12.37 1.68 -5.02
CA LEU A 105 -11.66 1.96 -3.77
C LEU A 105 -12.56 1.80 -2.55
#